data_AF-A0A8S3YIU2-F1
#
_entry.id   AF-A0A8S3YIU2-F1
#
_cell.length_a   1.000
_cell.length_b   1.000
_cell.length_c   1.000
_cell.angle_alpha   90.00
_cell.angle_beta   90.00
_cell.angle_gamma   90.00
#
_symmetry.space_group_name_H-M   'P 1'
#
loop_
_entity.id
_entity.type
_entity.pdbx_description
1 polymer ?
#
loop_
_entity_poly.entity_id
_entity_poly.type
_entity_poly.pdbx_seq_one_letter_code
_entity_poly.pdbx_strand_id
1 'polypeptide(L)'
;FASPFLTPAGFASPFLTPAGLASHFLKPAGFAIPFLTPAGFASHFLTPARFASHFLTPARFASHFLTPSGFASHFLTPAGFTSHFLTPAGFASPFLTPAGFANASHFLTPARFASPFLTPAGFASHFLTPARFASPFLTPAGFASHFLTLVGFTSHFLTPAGFASHFLKPAGFTSHFLTPAGFASHFLTPAGFASHF
;
A
#
# COMPACT_ATOMS: atom_id res chain seq x y z
N PHE A 1 -6.50 27.68 -19.91
CA PHE A 1 -7.59 26.77 -19.55
C PHE A 1 -7.02 25.38 -19.33
N ALA A 2 -6.77 25.00 -18.07
CA ALA A 2 -6.38 23.64 -17.74
C ALA A 2 -7.65 22.80 -17.65
N SER A 3 -7.74 21.73 -18.44
CA SER A 3 -8.87 20.79 -18.39
C SER A 3 -9.04 20.27 -16.95
N PRO A 4 -10.24 20.28 -16.36
CA PRO A 4 -10.45 19.80 -14.99
C PRO A 4 -10.15 18.30 -14.84
N PHE A 5 -10.10 17.58 -15.96
CA PHE A 5 -9.78 16.16 -16.07
C PHE A 5 -8.53 15.95 -16.92
N LEU A 6 -7.58 15.17 -16.40
CA LEU A 6 -6.41 14.70 -17.13
C LEU A 6 -6.30 13.17 -17.03
N THR A 7 -6.11 12.52 -18.18
CA THR A 7 -5.85 11.08 -18.32
C THR A 7 -4.56 10.84 -19.11
N PRO A 8 -3.38 11.00 -18.49
CA PRO A 8 -2.11 10.64 -19.11
C PRO A 8 -2.06 9.13 -19.37
N ALA A 9 -1.75 8.73 -20.60
CA ALA A 9 -1.59 7.33 -21.00
C ALA A 9 -0.57 7.18 -22.15
N GLY A 10 0.04 5.99 -22.26
CA GLY A 10 0.63 5.53 -23.53
C GLY A 10 1.99 6.11 -23.94
N PHE A 11 2.95 6.22 -23.04
CA PHE A 11 4.33 6.62 -23.39
C PHE A 11 5.23 5.39 -23.49
N ALA A 12 5.91 5.22 -24.63
CA ALA A 12 6.80 4.09 -24.90
C ALA A 12 8.27 4.55 -24.83
N SER A 13 8.95 4.19 -23.75
CA SER A 13 10.40 4.30 -23.58
C SER A 13 10.87 3.16 -22.66
N PRO A 14 12.12 2.69 -22.77
CA PRO A 14 12.63 1.65 -21.87
C PRO A 14 12.67 2.10 -20.40
N PHE A 15 12.79 3.41 -20.18
CA PHE A 15 12.71 4.10 -18.90
C PHE A 15 11.73 5.26 -18.99
N LEU A 16 10.79 5.36 -18.05
CA LEU A 16 9.84 6.47 -18.01
C LEU A 16 9.58 6.94 -16.59
N THR A 17 9.56 8.27 -16.43
CA THR A 17 9.17 8.95 -15.20
C THR A 17 8.02 9.91 -15.50
N PRO A 18 6.77 9.42 -15.60
CA PRO A 18 5.61 10.32 -15.70
C PRO A 18 5.55 11.22 -14.46
N ALA A 19 5.65 12.54 -14.64
CA ALA A 19 5.67 13.48 -13.51
C ALA A 19 5.14 14.88 -13.79
N GLY A 20 4.92 15.64 -12.72
CA GLY A 20 4.65 17.08 -12.75
C GLY A 20 3.22 17.45 -13.17
N LEU A 21 2.28 16.52 -13.03
CA LEU A 21 0.90 16.71 -13.46
C LEU A 21 0.01 17.08 -12.28
N ALA A 22 -0.68 18.22 -12.44
CA ALA A 22 -1.66 18.71 -11.50
C ALA A 22 -3.00 19.00 -12.19
N SER A 23 -4.09 18.48 -11.64
CA SER A 23 -5.46 18.78 -12.07
C SER A 23 -6.44 18.58 -10.91
N HIS A 24 -7.70 18.96 -11.07
CA HIS A 24 -8.71 18.68 -10.05
C HIS A 24 -9.03 17.17 -9.98
N PHE A 25 -9.13 16.53 -11.14
CA PHE A 25 -9.27 15.07 -11.31
C PHE A 25 -8.16 14.51 -12.19
N LEU A 26 -7.43 13.50 -11.71
CA LEU A 26 -6.28 12.93 -12.39
C LEU A 26 -6.34 11.40 -12.40
N LYS A 27 -6.27 10.82 -13.59
CA LYS A 27 -6.36 9.38 -13.85
C LYS A 27 -5.18 8.88 -14.70
N PRO A 28 -3.95 8.84 -14.17
CA PRO A 28 -2.81 8.26 -14.88
C PRO A 28 -3.00 6.76 -15.05
N ALA A 29 -2.95 6.24 -16.27
CA ALA A 29 -3.11 4.80 -16.49
C ALA A 29 -2.45 4.27 -17.76
N GLY A 30 -2.26 2.95 -17.82
CA GLY A 30 -1.90 2.23 -19.05
C GLY A 30 -0.42 2.35 -19.42
N PHE A 31 0.46 2.37 -18.42
CA PHE A 31 1.91 2.39 -18.63
C PHE A 31 2.45 0.97 -18.47
N ALA A 32 3.08 0.45 -19.53
CA ALA A 32 3.64 -0.90 -19.57
C ALA A 32 5.03 -0.87 -20.24
N ILE A 33 6.09 -0.82 -19.44
CA ILE A 33 7.48 -0.70 -19.91
C ILE A 33 8.46 -1.39 -18.95
N PRO A 34 9.72 -1.67 -19.31
CA PRO A 34 10.65 -2.37 -18.41
C PRO A 34 10.94 -1.66 -17.08
N PHE A 35 11.18 -0.35 -17.10
CA PHE A 35 11.50 0.45 -15.90
C PHE A 35 10.60 1.68 -15.79
N LEU A 36 9.82 1.76 -14.70
CA LEU A 36 8.77 2.75 -14.56
C LEU A 36 8.77 3.37 -13.17
N THR A 37 8.92 4.71 -13.13
CA THR A 37 8.95 5.49 -11.89
C THR A 37 7.90 6.61 -11.93
N PRO A 38 6.59 6.29 -11.83
CA PRO A 38 5.54 7.31 -11.79
C PRO A 38 5.71 8.17 -10.55
N ALA A 39 5.84 9.49 -10.70
CA ALA A 39 6.08 10.37 -9.57
C ALA A 39 5.47 11.77 -9.70
N GLY A 40 5.20 12.46 -8.59
CA GLY A 40 4.86 13.89 -8.63
C GLY A 40 3.50 14.19 -9.27
N PHE A 41 2.52 13.33 -9.02
CA PHE A 41 1.13 13.56 -9.38
C PHE A 41 0.40 14.21 -8.21
N ALA A 42 -0.28 15.32 -8.45
CA ALA A 42 -1.07 16.02 -7.45
C ALA A 42 -2.49 16.31 -7.96
N SER A 43 -3.53 16.02 -7.18
CA SER A 43 -4.90 16.42 -7.56
C SER A 43 -5.84 16.43 -6.37
N HIS A 44 -7.08 16.90 -6.53
CA HIS A 44 -8.08 16.69 -5.49
C HIS A 44 -8.54 15.21 -5.45
N PHE A 45 -8.70 14.60 -6.64
CA PHE A 45 -9.04 13.19 -6.83
C PHE A 45 -8.04 12.49 -7.76
N LEU A 46 -7.24 11.59 -7.19
CA LEU A 46 -6.15 10.89 -7.89
C LEU A 46 -6.42 9.39 -7.91
N THR A 47 -6.53 8.82 -9.11
CA THR A 47 -6.80 7.39 -9.27
C THR A 47 -5.80 6.75 -10.26
N PRO A 48 -4.52 6.61 -9.87
CA PRO A 48 -3.52 5.95 -10.69
C PRO A 48 -3.85 4.47 -10.84
N ALA A 49 -3.84 3.96 -12.08
CA ALA A 49 -4.17 2.57 -12.31
C ALA A 49 -3.38 1.89 -13.44
N ARG A 50 -3.31 0.55 -13.42
CA ARG A 50 -2.82 -0.25 -14.56
C ARG A 50 -1.37 0.11 -14.96
N PHE A 51 -0.48 0.11 -13.97
CA PHE A 51 0.96 0.25 -14.18
C PHE A 51 1.61 -1.12 -14.16
N ALA A 52 2.35 -1.46 -15.21
CA ALA A 52 3.06 -2.72 -15.33
C ALA A 52 4.52 -2.48 -15.72
N SER A 53 5.47 -3.11 -15.02
CA SER A 53 6.87 -3.06 -15.43
C SER A 53 7.69 -4.21 -14.84
N HIS A 54 8.97 -4.33 -15.18
CA HIS A 54 9.86 -5.26 -14.50
C HIS A 54 10.36 -4.65 -13.17
N PHE A 55 10.61 -3.35 -13.17
CA PHE A 55 10.88 -2.53 -11.97
C PHE A 55 9.89 -1.38 -11.89
N LEU A 56 9.16 -1.28 -10.77
CA LEU A 56 8.09 -0.30 -10.55
C LEU A 56 8.27 0.40 -9.22
N THR A 57 8.50 1.71 -9.27
CA THR A 57 8.76 2.56 -8.10
C THR A 57 7.79 3.77 -8.06
N PRO A 58 6.47 3.56 -7.87
CA PRO A 58 5.52 4.66 -7.75
C PRO A 58 5.84 5.51 -6.51
N ALA A 59 6.00 6.82 -6.69
CA ALA A 59 6.39 7.73 -5.63
C ALA A 59 5.60 9.05 -5.64
N ARG A 60 5.55 9.78 -4.52
CA ARG A 60 5.15 11.20 -4.49
C ARG A 60 3.78 11.48 -5.13
N PHE A 61 2.77 10.67 -4.80
CA PHE A 61 1.38 10.90 -5.18
C PHE A 61 0.66 11.63 -4.05
N ALA A 62 0.07 12.79 -4.33
CA ALA A 62 -0.62 13.60 -3.33
C ALA A 62 -2.05 13.92 -3.77
N SER A 63 -3.05 13.69 -2.91
CA SER A 63 -4.42 14.17 -3.18
C SER A 63 -5.33 14.19 -1.96
N HIS A 64 -6.50 14.82 -2.06
CA HIS A 64 -7.50 14.67 -0.99
C HIS A 64 -8.12 13.26 -0.97
N PHE A 65 -8.31 12.65 -2.15
CA PHE A 65 -8.77 11.27 -2.33
C PHE A 65 -7.85 10.50 -3.29
N LEU A 66 -7.15 9.49 -2.76
CA LEU A 66 -6.13 8.72 -3.49
C LEU A 66 -6.50 7.23 -3.50
N THR A 67 -6.75 6.68 -4.69
CA THR A 67 -7.11 5.26 -4.87
C THR A 67 -6.20 4.55 -5.88
N PRO A 68 -4.91 4.35 -5.57
CA PRO A 68 -3.97 3.70 -6.49
C PRO A 68 -4.30 2.20 -6.60
N SER A 69 -4.38 1.69 -7.82
CA SER A 69 -4.68 0.27 -8.03
C SER A 69 -4.07 -0.40 -9.25
N GLY A 70 -3.94 -1.73 -9.24
CA GLY A 70 -3.49 -2.49 -10.40
C GLY A 70 -2.04 -2.16 -10.78
N PHE A 71 -1.15 -2.19 -9.80
CA PHE A 71 0.30 -2.10 -9.98
C PHE A 71 0.86 -3.51 -10.01
N ALA A 72 1.49 -3.90 -11.11
CA ALA A 72 2.10 -5.22 -11.28
C ALA A 72 3.56 -5.09 -11.69
N SER A 73 4.46 -5.79 -11.02
CA SER A 73 5.87 -5.77 -11.39
C SER A 73 6.63 -7.01 -10.95
N HIS A 74 7.87 -7.21 -11.42
CA HIS A 74 8.76 -8.18 -10.80
C HIS A 74 9.29 -7.67 -9.45
N PHE A 75 9.67 -6.39 -9.41
CA PHE A 75 10.06 -5.65 -8.20
C PHE A 75 9.17 -4.42 -8.05
N LEU A 76 8.45 -4.32 -6.94
CA LEU A 76 7.46 -3.27 -6.69
C LEU A 76 7.71 -2.61 -5.32
N THR A 77 8.04 -1.32 -5.35
CA THR A 77 8.37 -0.53 -4.17
C THR A 77 7.57 0.79 -4.14
N PRO A 78 6.24 0.71 -3.92
CA PRO A 78 5.41 1.90 -3.84
C PRO A 78 5.70 2.67 -2.56
N ALA A 79 5.92 3.98 -2.68
CA ALA A 79 6.23 4.87 -1.56
C ALA A 79 5.65 6.27 -1.69
N GLY A 80 5.59 7.02 -0.59
CA GLY A 80 5.28 8.46 -0.62
C GLY A 80 3.91 8.80 -1.19
N PHE A 81 2.90 8.01 -0.84
CA PHE A 81 1.49 8.32 -1.11
C PHE A 81 0.93 9.11 0.07
N THR A 82 0.41 10.31 -0.20
CA THR A 82 -0.18 11.19 0.83
C THR A 82 -1.60 11.57 0.45
N SER A 83 -2.55 11.30 1.36
CA SER A 83 -3.93 11.68 1.13
C SER A 83 -4.81 11.63 2.36
N HIS A 84 -5.77 12.55 2.50
CA HIS A 84 -6.74 12.49 3.58
C HIS A 84 -7.52 11.16 3.59
N PHE A 85 -7.81 10.62 2.39
CA PHE A 85 -8.44 9.31 2.17
C PHE A 85 -7.61 8.46 1.20
N LEU A 86 -6.88 7.48 1.73
CA LEU A 86 -5.94 6.65 0.99
C LEU A 86 -6.40 5.18 0.97
N THR A 87 -6.67 4.65 -0.23
CA THR A 87 -7.20 3.29 -0.44
C THR A 87 -6.36 2.51 -1.47
N PRO A 88 -5.07 2.21 -1.17
CA PRO A 88 -4.22 1.49 -2.11
C PRO A 88 -4.65 0.03 -2.21
N ALA A 89 -4.86 -0.47 -3.42
CA ALA A 89 -5.32 -1.85 -3.62
C ALA A 89 -4.75 -2.55 -4.85
N GLY A 90 -4.56 -3.88 -4.78
CA GLY A 90 -4.21 -4.68 -5.95
C GLY A 90 -2.78 -4.43 -6.43
N PHE A 91 -1.83 -4.53 -5.51
CA PHE A 91 -0.40 -4.54 -5.78
C PHE A 91 0.06 -6.00 -5.83
N ALA A 92 0.73 -6.39 -6.92
CA ALA A 92 1.20 -7.75 -7.11
C ALA A 92 2.63 -7.75 -7.67
N SER A 93 3.52 -8.48 -7.00
CA SER A 93 4.87 -8.75 -7.51
C SER A 93 5.48 -9.98 -6.81
N PRO A 94 6.51 -10.61 -7.39
CA PRO A 94 7.42 -11.53 -6.70
C PRO A 94 8.08 -10.94 -5.45
N PHE A 95 8.45 -9.65 -5.51
CA PHE A 95 9.08 -8.89 -4.42
C PHE A 95 8.34 -7.58 -4.21
N LEU A 96 7.64 -7.44 -3.07
CA LEU A 96 6.73 -6.33 -2.79
C LEU A 96 7.08 -5.68 -1.45
N THR A 97 7.56 -4.43 -1.51
CA THR A 97 7.98 -3.66 -0.34
C THR A 97 7.23 -2.31 -0.32
N PRO A 98 5.93 -2.31 0.03
CA PRO A 98 5.16 -1.07 0.12
C PRO A 98 5.55 -0.31 1.39
N ALA A 99 5.89 0.96 1.24
CA ALA A 99 6.41 1.79 2.32
C ALA A 99 5.82 3.22 2.32
N GLY A 100 5.94 3.95 3.43
CA GLY A 100 5.76 5.41 3.44
C GLY A 100 4.35 5.88 3.14
N PHE A 101 3.33 5.16 3.61
CA PHE A 101 1.92 5.56 3.61
C PHE A 101 1.57 6.28 4.92
N ALA A 102 2.35 7.28 5.33
CA ALA A 102 2.33 7.78 6.71
C ALA A 102 1.85 9.24 6.84
N ASN A 103 2.13 10.09 5.84
CA ASN A 103 2.06 11.52 6.07
C ASN A 103 0.71 12.08 5.59
N ALA A 104 -0.05 12.63 6.54
CA ALA A 104 -1.31 13.36 6.36
C ALA A 104 -2.58 12.53 6.03
N SER A 105 -2.56 11.20 6.22
CA SER A 105 -3.77 10.40 5.99
C SER A 105 -4.64 10.28 7.24
N HIS A 106 -5.91 10.69 7.14
CA HIS A 106 -6.88 10.47 8.21
C HIS A 106 -7.44 9.04 8.15
N PHE A 107 -7.69 8.55 6.94
CA PHE A 107 -8.15 7.19 6.69
C PHE A 107 -7.22 6.48 5.70
N LEU A 108 -6.71 5.31 6.11
CA LEU A 108 -5.81 4.49 5.31
C LEU A 108 -6.29 3.04 5.32
N THR A 109 -6.62 2.52 4.14
CA THR A 109 -7.19 1.17 3.97
C THR A 109 -6.44 0.39 2.89
N PRO A 110 -5.19 -0.02 3.15
CA PRO A 110 -4.41 -0.81 2.21
C PRO A 110 -4.98 -2.21 2.10
N ALA A 111 -5.25 -2.67 0.87
CA ALA A 111 -5.88 -3.96 0.64
C ALA A 111 -5.28 -4.76 -0.51
N ARG A 112 -5.40 -6.09 -0.47
CA ARG A 112 -5.10 -6.98 -1.60
C ARG A 112 -3.65 -6.85 -2.10
N PHE A 113 -2.70 -7.03 -1.17
CA PHE A 113 -1.27 -7.12 -1.47
C PHE A 113 -0.89 -8.60 -1.53
N ALA A 114 -0.33 -9.03 -2.66
CA ALA A 114 0.04 -10.43 -2.87
C ALA A 114 1.45 -10.54 -3.46
N SER A 115 2.29 -11.34 -2.81
CA SER A 115 3.67 -11.58 -3.25
C SER A 115 4.22 -12.84 -2.58
N PRO A 116 5.14 -13.60 -3.21
CA PRO A 116 6.03 -14.56 -2.54
C PRO A 116 6.80 -13.98 -1.34
N PHE A 117 7.27 -12.72 -1.47
CA PHE A 117 8.01 -11.98 -0.44
C PHE A 117 7.37 -10.60 -0.23
N LEU A 118 6.74 -10.41 0.93
CA LEU A 118 5.93 -9.22 1.23
C LEU A 118 6.38 -8.57 2.54
N THR A 119 6.89 -7.35 2.43
CA THR A 119 7.51 -6.58 3.52
C THR A 119 6.83 -5.20 3.68
N PRO A 120 5.54 -5.15 4.04
CA PRO A 120 4.83 -3.88 4.14
C PRO A 120 5.28 -3.12 5.40
N ALA A 121 5.68 -1.86 5.22
CA ALA A 121 6.22 -1.04 6.30
C ALA A 121 5.70 0.41 6.31
N GLY A 122 5.76 1.06 7.48
CA GLY A 122 5.58 2.51 7.57
C GLY A 122 4.19 3.01 7.14
N PHE A 123 3.15 2.35 7.62
CA PHE A 123 1.76 2.76 7.44
C PHE A 123 1.31 3.53 8.67
N ALA A 124 0.88 4.78 8.51
CA ALA A 124 0.38 5.58 9.62
C ALA A 124 -0.82 6.45 9.23
N SER A 125 -1.83 6.49 10.10
CA SER A 125 -3.03 7.32 9.93
C SER A 125 -3.84 7.41 11.23
N HIS A 126 -4.90 8.22 11.27
CA HIS A 126 -5.81 8.20 12.42
C HIS A 126 -6.62 6.89 12.48
N PHE A 127 -7.14 6.46 11.33
CA PHE A 127 -7.86 5.20 11.15
C PHE A 127 -7.16 4.32 10.10
N LEU A 128 -6.58 3.20 10.55
CA LEU A 128 -5.82 2.28 9.73
C LEU A 128 -6.51 0.91 9.67
N THR A 129 -6.89 0.48 8.46
CA THR A 129 -7.49 -0.85 8.23
C THR A 129 -6.77 -1.64 7.13
N PRO A 130 -5.59 -2.22 7.42
CA PRO A 130 -4.91 -3.12 6.50
C PRO A 130 -5.66 -4.43 6.36
N ALA A 131 -5.89 -4.84 5.10
CA ALA A 131 -6.67 -6.04 4.80
C ALA A 131 -6.04 -6.91 3.70
N ARG A 132 -6.18 -8.24 3.82
CA ARG A 132 -5.89 -9.20 2.75
C ARG A 132 -4.45 -9.11 2.24
N PHE A 133 -3.50 -9.31 3.14
CA PHE A 133 -2.07 -9.45 2.84
C PHE A 133 -1.76 -10.95 2.78
N ALA A 134 -1.29 -11.43 1.62
CA ALA A 134 -1.02 -12.84 1.40
C ALA A 134 0.38 -13.04 0.84
N SER A 135 1.19 -13.86 1.53
CA SER A 135 2.54 -14.19 1.10
C SER A 135 3.09 -15.41 1.84
N PRO A 136 3.78 -16.37 1.21
CA PRO A 136 4.59 -17.37 1.89
C PRO A 136 5.53 -16.80 2.96
N PHE A 137 6.15 -15.63 2.70
CA PHE A 137 7.02 -14.90 3.63
C PHE A 137 6.47 -13.48 3.85
N LEU A 138 5.87 -13.23 5.00
CA LEU A 138 5.18 -11.98 5.32
C LEU A 138 5.80 -11.32 6.56
N THR A 139 6.40 -10.14 6.39
CA THR A 139 7.07 -9.40 7.47
C THR A 139 6.50 -7.98 7.60
N PRO A 140 5.25 -7.84 8.10
CA PRO A 140 4.61 -6.54 8.23
C PRO A 140 5.20 -5.79 9.43
N ALA A 141 5.61 -4.53 9.22
CA ALA A 141 6.28 -3.73 10.22
C ALA A 141 5.75 -2.29 10.32
N GLY A 142 5.80 -1.67 11.51
CA GLY A 142 5.62 -0.21 11.65
C GLY A 142 4.25 0.30 11.21
N PHE A 143 3.19 -0.34 11.73
CA PHE A 143 1.80 0.10 11.56
C PHE A 143 1.38 0.90 12.79
N ALA A 144 1.04 2.18 12.60
CA ALA A 144 0.70 3.06 13.71
C ALA A 144 -0.61 3.81 13.45
N SER A 145 -1.54 3.81 14.41
CA SER A 145 -2.77 4.62 14.30
C SER A 145 -3.50 4.83 15.62
N HIS A 146 -4.44 5.76 15.67
CA HIS A 146 -5.34 5.85 16.82
C HIS A 146 -6.28 4.63 16.88
N PHE A 147 -6.82 4.22 15.73
CA PHE A 147 -7.67 3.04 15.55
C PHE A 147 -7.08 2.11 14.49
N LEU A 148 -6.61 0.93 14.92
CA LEU A 148 -5.97 -0.07 14.07
C LEU A 148 -6.81 -1.34 14.00
N THR A 149 -7.29 -1.66 12.80
CA THR A 149 -8.00 -2.93 12.54
C THR A 149 -7.22 -3.75 11.51
N LEU A 150 -6.64 -4.87 11.93
CA LEU A 150 -5.85 -5.75 11.07
C LEU A 150 -6.72 -6.93 10.63
N VAL A 151 -6.86 -7.18 9.33
CA VAL A 151 -7.73 -8.26 8.84
C VAL A 151 -7.05 -9.11 7.76
N GLY A 152 -6.97 -10.42 7.96
CA GLY A 152 -6.61 -11.35 6.88
C GLY A 152 -5.15 -11.22 6.44
N PHE A 153 -4.24 -11.53 7.36
CA PHE A 153 -2.81 -11.69 7.10
C PHE A 153 -2.53 -13.20 7.03
N THR A 154 -2.18 -13.68 5.85
CA THR A 154 -1.98 -15.11 5.59
C THR A 154 -0.59 -15.37 5.08
N SER A 155 0.13 -16.25 5.77
CA SER A 155 1.51 -16.57 5.41
C SER A 155 1.98 -17.92 5.93
N HIS A 156 2.97 -18.54 5.29
CA HIS A 156 3.63 -19.69 5.89
C HIS A 156 4.59 -19.23 7.01
N PHE A 157 5.33 -18.15 6.78
CA PHE A 157 6.25 -17.51 7.73
C PHE A 157 5.85 -16.06 7.98
N LEU A 158 5.25 -15.81 9.14
CA LEU A 158 4.72 -14.50 9.53
C LEU A 158 5.55 -13.89 10.66
N THR A 159 6.19 -12.75 10.41
CA THR A 159 6.99 -12.02 11.41
C THR A 159 6.47 -10.58 11.56
N PRO A 160 5.36 -10.38 12.29
CA PRO A 160 4.77 -9.07 12.49
C PRO A 160 5.56 -8.29 13.55
N ALA A 161 5.92 -7.04 13.26
CA ALA A 161 6.66 -6.18 14.17
C ALA A 161 6.08 -4.75 14.30
N GLY A 162 6.14 -4.16 15.50
CA GLY A 162 5.94 -2.71 15.69
C GLY A 162 4.54 -2.23 15.29
N PHE A 163 3.51 -2.88 15.81
CA PHE A 163 2.12 -2.44 15.68
C PHE A 163 1.74 -1.60 16.91
N ALA A 164 1.40 -0.34 16.71
CA ALA A 164 1.09 0.58 17.79
C ALA A 164 -0.27 1.24 17.56
N SER A 165 -1.18 1.16 18.54
CA SER A 165 -2.43 1.91 18.47
C SER A 165 -3.12 2.09 19.80
N HIS A 166 -3.95 3.12 19.94
CA HIS A 166 -4.77 3.26 21.14
C HIS A 166 -5.87 2.18 21.19
N PHE A 167 -6.52 1.90 20.05
CA PHE A 167 -7.49 0.83 19.89
C PHE A 167 -7.00 -0.17 18.82
N LEU A 168 -6.73 -1.40 19.24
CA LEU A 168 -6.22 -2.47 18.39
C LEU A 168 -7.25 -3.60 18.27
N LYS A 169 -7.66 -3.90 17.04
CA LYS A 169 -8.52 -5.04 16.70
C LYS A 169 -7.86 -5.93 15.64
N PRO A 170 -7.05 -6.91 16.06
CA PRO A 170 -6.49 -7.90 15.15
C PRO A 170 -7.51 -9.02 14.86
N ALA A 171 -7.67 -9.36 13.58
CA ALA A 171 -8.53 -10.42 13.09
C ALA A 171 -7.83 -11.22 11.97
N GLY A 172 -7.83 -12.55 12.06
CA GLY A 172 -7.46 -13.42 10.93
C GLY A 172 -5.97 -13.36 10.56
N PHE A 173 -5.10 -13.53 11.54
CA PHE A 173 -3.71 -13.91 11.30
C PHE A 173 -3.63 -15.43 11.20
N THR A 174 -3.20 -15.92 10.04
CA THR A 174 -3.06 -17.35 9.78
C THR A 174 -1.64 -17.65 9.34
N SER A 175 -0.90 -18.44 10.11
CA SER A 175 0.41 -18.92 9.68
C SER A 175 0.82 -20.29 10.21
N HIS A 176 1.81 -20.91 9.57
CA HIS A 176 2.47 -22.09 10.12
C HIS A 176 3.51 -21.69 11.16
N PHE A 177 4.35 -20.71 10.82
CA PHE A 177 5.34 -20.13 11.71
C PHE A 177 4.96 -18.68 12.01
N LEU A 178 4.84 -18.34 13.30
CA LEU A 178 4.52 -17.00 13.77
C LEU A 178 5.58 -16.52 14.77
N THR A 179 6.26 -15.43 14.43
CA THR A 179 7.25 -14.79 15.31
C THR A 179 6.88 -13.32 15.53
N PRO A 180 5.95 -13.02 16.45
CA PRO A 180 5.48 -11.66 16.68
C PRO A 180 6.44 -10.88 17.58
N ALA A 181 6.61 -9.59 17.31
CA ALA A 181 7.37 -8.67 18.16
C ALA A 181 6.68 -7.30 18.28
N GLY A 182 6.51 -6.79 19.51
CA GLY A 182 6.12 -5.39 19.72
C GLY A 182 4.72 -5.01 19.21
N PHE A 183 3.68 -5.58 19.81
CA PHE A 183 2.33 -5.03 19.77
C PHE A 183 2.12 -4.12 20.99
N ALA A 184 1.74 -2.86 20.78
CA ALA A 184 1.46 -1.90 21.84
C ALA A 184 0.05 -1.34 21.67
N SER A 185 -0.81 -1.54 22.67
CA SER A 185 -2.14 -0.92 22.69
C SER A 185 -2.70 -0.66 24.07
N HIS A 186 -3.49 0.41 24.20
CA HIS A 186 -4.27 0.69 25.41
C HIS A 186 -5.53 -0.19 25.49
N PHE A 187 -6.19 -0.41 24.36
CA PHE A 187 -7.39 -1.26 24.26
C PHE A 187 -7.17 -2.32 23.17
N LEU A 188 -7.23 -3.59 23.57
CA LEU A 188 -7.04 -4.74 22.68
C LEU A 188 -8.32 -5.60 22.64
N THR A 189 -8.80 -5.91 21.44
CA THR A 189 -9.89 -6.86 21.23
C THR A 189 -9.48 -7.89 20.18
N PRO A 190 -8.78 -8.97 20.58
CA PRO A 190 -8.24 -9.95 19.66
C PRO A 190 -9.30 -10.95 19.19
N ALA A 191 -9.25 -11.34 17.92
CA ALA A 191 -10.02 -12.45 17.37
C ALA A 191 -9.18 -13.23 16.34
N GLY A 192 -9.24 -14.56 16.34
CA GLY A 192 -8.75 -15.38 15.21
C GLY A 192 -7.25 -15.29 14.90
N PHE A 193 -6.39 -15.59 15.88
CA PHE A 193 -5.03 -16.05 15.60
C PHE A 193 -5.06 -17.58 15.44
N ALA A 194 -4.66 -18.08 14.28
CA ALA A 194 -4.53 -19.51 14.04
C ALA A 194 -3.11 -19.83 13.60
N SER A 195 -2.42 -20.66 14.38
CA SER A 195 -1.12 -21.21 14.06
C SER A 195 -1.18 -22.74 13.99
N HIS A 196 -0.79 -23.32 12.87
CA HIS A 196 -0.67 -24.78 12.74
C HIS A 196 0.79 -25.20 12.80
N PHE A 197 1.16 -25.92 13.85
CA PHE A 197 2.48 -26.54 14.02
C PHE A 197 2.65 -27.76 13.10
#